data_AF-A0A9D6TJW2-F1
#
_entry.id   AF-A0A9D6TJW2-F1
#
_cell.length_a   1.000
_cell.length_b   1.000
_cell.length_c   1.000
_cell.angle_alpha   90.00
_cell.angle_beta   90.00
_cell.angle_gamma   90.00
#
_symmetry.space_group_name_H-M   'P 1'
#
loop_
_entity.id
_entity.type
_entity.pdbx_description
1 polymer ?
#
loop_
_entity_poly.entity_id
_entity_poly.type
_entity_poly.pdbx_seq_one_letter_code
_entity_poly.pdbx_strand_id
1 'polypeptide(L)'
;MDSLAKWHAYGWDVGTLFWAWEARRRAGTKQNKRAREILTTCLFALVLENNEKKRFHVAFPQLGDPKEPPPMDALFTDGFGETDDWDIILIPGVATEGRDEREFHQCQLVSYRNRSGSTDDIIASLEETKLWRPSNGDLRLVLHLEQSTAFDWVKLSSHLQMRRPKCPFSQVFLLAETHGDLEPRWSCRQLYPRVIPLLDLDLSTARTILANRAEEVRLISADRRGQAARTRGMTQDRFCFRAALIFFSSSTPTLFK
;
A
#
# COMPACT_ATOMS: atom_id res chain seq x y z
N MET A 1 1.11 20.13 -26.23
CA MET A 1 1.49 18.72 -25.96
C MET A 1 1.73 18.64 -24.46
N ASP A 2 0.79 18.10 -23.70
CA ASP A 2 1.02 17.85 -22.28
C ASP A 2 2.00 16.69 -22.18
N SER A 3 3.24 16.99 -21.79
CA SER A 3 4.22 15.98 -21.44
C SER A 3 3.64 15.20 -20.25
N LEU A 4 3.22 13.96 -20.48
CA LEU A 4 2.78 13.05 -19.42
C LEU A 4 3.92 12.97 -18.40
N ALA A 5 3.71 13.53 -17.22
CA ALA A 5 4.70 13.55 -16.16
C ALA A 5 5.17 12.11 -15.90
N LYS A 6 6.47 11.86 -16.11
CA LYS A 6 7.09 10.59 -15.76
C LYS A 6 7.12 10.49 -14.25
N TRP A 7 6.76 9.33 -13.74
CA TRP A 7 6.94 9.01 -12.33
C TRP A 7 7.96 7.87 -12.21
N HIS A 8 8.71 7.91 -11.12
CA HIS A 8 9.59 6.85 -10.70
C HIS A 8 9.35 6.57 -9.23
N ALA A 9 9.83 5.44 -8.73
CA ALA A 9 9.74 5.09 -7.33
C ALA A 9 10.88 4.16 -6.95
N TYR A 10 11.41 4.38 -5.75
CA TYR A 10 12.30 3.43 -5.10
C TYR A 10 11.44 2.47 -4.26
N GLY A 11 11.47 1.19 -4.62
CA GLY A 11 10.88 0.09 -3.87
C GLY A 11 11.80 -0.38 -2.77
N TRP A 12 11.35 -0.29 -1.53
CA TRP A 12 12.05 -0.71 -0.32
C TRP A 12 11.50 -2.05 0.16
N ASP A 13 12.36 -2.93 0.65
CA ASP A 13 11.90 -4.13 1.35
C ASP A 13 11.02 -3.76 2.56
N VAL A 14 9.95 -4.53 2.77
CA VAL A 14 9.01 -4.31 3.88
C VAL A 14 9.70 -4.43 5.24
N GLY A 15 10.70 -5.31 5.38
CA GLY A 15 11.50 -5.44 6.59
C GLY A 15 12.28 -4.18 6.90
N THR A 16 12.98 -3.61 5.92
CA THR A 16 13.72 -2.36 6.12
C THR A 16 12.82 -1.22 6.61
N LEU A 17 11.64 -1.04 5.99
CA LEU A 17 10.68 -0.03 6.44
C LEU A 17 10.10 -0.31 7.83
N PHE A 18 9.76 -1.57 8.11
CA PHE A 18 9.19 -1.98 9.39
C PHE A 18 10.17 -1.78 10.54
N TRP A 19 11.43 -2.21 10.39
CA TRP A 19 12.45 -2.06 11.42
C TRP A 19 12.84 -0.59 11.63
N ALA A 20 12.88 0.22 10.57
CA ALA A 20 13.08 1.67 10.69
C ALA A 20 11.93 2.33 11.48
N TRP A 21 10.68 1.94 11.20
CA TRP A 21 9.53 2.41 11.97
C TRP A 21 9.63 1.99 13.45
N GLU A 22 9.99 0.73 13.72
CA GLU A 22 10.08 0.22 15.09
C GLU A 22 11.22 0.90 15.88
N ALA A 23 12.36 1.15 15.25
CA ALA A 23 13.47 1.90 15.86
C ALA A 23 13.03 3.31 16.26
N ARG A 24 12.29 4.02 15.38
CA ARG A 24 11.73 5.34 15.70
C ARG A 24 10.73 5.30 16.85
N ARG A 25 9.86 4.27 16.89
CA ARG A 25 8.91 4.06 18.00
C ARG A 25 9.67 3.85 19.32
N ARG A 26 10.69 2.98 19.35
CA ARG A 26 11.51 2.70 20.54
C ARG A 26 12.27 3.93 21.02
N ALA A 27 12.75 4.77 20.10
CA ALA A 27 13.41 6.04 20.42
C ALA A 27 12.45 7.14 20.90
N GLY A 28 11.14 6.86 21.03
CA GLY A 28 10.15 7.86 21.45
C GLY A 28 9.88 8.95 20.42
N THR A 29 10.25 8.73 19.15
CA THR A 29 10.02 9.71 18.08
C THR A 29 8.52 9.89 17.86
N LYS A 30 8.08 11.15 17.74
CA LYS A 30 6.67 11.48 17.46
C LYS A 30 6.21 10.79 16.18
N GLN A 31 5.13 10.02 16.28
CA GLN A 31 4.54 9.30 15.15
C GLN A 31 3.64 10.26 14.35
N ASN A 32 4.19 10.86 13.29
CA ASN A 32 3.48 11.73 12.36
C ASN A 32 2.54 10.94 11.43
N LYS A 33 1.90 11.63 10.46
CA LYS A 33 0.97 10.99 9.51
C LYS A 33 1.72 9.91 8.73
N ARG A 34 2.90 10.25 8.21
CA ARG A 34 3.67 9.35 7.36
C ARG A 34 4.18 8.11 8.06
N ALA A 35 4.67 8.23 9.30
CA ALA A 35 5.09 7.07 10.08
C ALA A 35 3.94 6.05 10.28
N ARG A 36 2.71 6.54 10.46
CA ARG A 36 1.53 5.67 10.56
C ARG A 36 1.20 5.02 9.21
N GLU A 37 1.24 5.78 8.11
CA GLU A 37 1.02 5.22 6.78
C GLU A 37 2.04 4.15 6.41
N ILE A 38 3.32 4.35 6.79
CA ILE A 38 4.37 3.35 6.62
C ILE A 38 4.05 2.10 7.41
N LEU A 39 3.64 2.22 8.68
CA LEU A 39 3.21 1.07 9.48
C LEU A 39 2.03 0.34 8.81
N THR A 40 0.96 1.07 8.48
CA THR A 40 -0.22 0.53 7.79
C THR A 40 0.19 -0.25 6.54
N THR A 41 1.08 0.34 5.75
CA THR A 41 1.57 -0.26 4.51
C THR A 41 2.35 -1.54 4.77
N CYS A 42 3.26 -1.52 5.76
CA CYS A 42 4.04 -2.69 6.13
C CYS A 42 3.14 -3.81 6.63
N LEU A 43 2.20 -3.50 7.54
CA LEU A 43 1.24 -4.47 8.06
C LEU A 43 0.36 -5.05 6.96
N PHE A 44 -0.19 -4.20 6.08
CA PHE A 44 -0.99 -4.64 4.95
C PHE A 44 -0.19 -5.56 4.02
N ALA A 45 1.04 -5.17 3.66
CA ALA A 45 1.93 -6.00 2.84
C ALA A 45 2.18 -7.35 3.52
N LEU A 46 2.59 -7.36 4.80
CA LEU A 46 2.85 -8.59 5.56
C LEU A 46 1.63 -9.50 5.64
N VAL A 47 0.42 -8.94 5.78
CA VAL A 47 -0.81 -9.74 5.72
C VAL A 47 -0.96 -10.40 4.35
N LEU A 48 -0.75 -9.67 3.25
CA LEU A 48 -0.78 -10.27 1.91
C LEU A 48 0.28 -11.37 1.76
N GLU A 49 1.50 -11.16 2.25
CA GLU A 49 2.58 -12.15 2.18
C GLU A 49 2.25 -13.43 2.97
N ASN A 50 1.65 -13.27 4.14
CA ASN A 50 1.20 -14.37 4.99
C ASN A 50 0.14 -15.23 4.29
N ASN A 51 -0.61 -14.66 3.34
CA ASN A 51 -1.69 -15.34 2.63
C ASN A 51 -1.28 -15.82 1.22
N GLU A 52 -0.39 -15.12 0.51
CA GLU A 52 -0.13 -15.37 -0.93
C GLU A 52 1.22 -16.04 -1.25
N LYS A 53 2.08 -16.37 -0.26
CA LYS A 53 3.46 -16.87 -0.48
C LYS A 53 4.30 -16.00 -1.44
N LYS A 54 3.94 -14.72 -1.56
CA LYS A 54 4.71 -13.71 -2.29
C LYS A 54 5.38 -12.81 -1.27
N ARG A 55 6.51 -12.22 -1.63
CA ARG A 55 7.11 -11.10 -0.89
C ARG A 55 6.75 -9.81 -1.62
N PHE A 56 6.66 -8.70 -0.91
CA PHE A 56 6.43 -7.39 -1.50
C PHE A 56 7.55 -6.41 -1.16
N HIS A 57 7.80 -5.48 -2.07
CA HIS A 57 8.48 -4.22 -1.82
C HIS A 57 7.44 -3.10 -1.84
N VAL A 58 7.73 -2.02 -1.12
CA VAL A 58 6.89 -0.83 -1.03
C VAL A 58 7.61 0.31 -1.74
N ALA A 59 6.96 0.85 -2.75
CA ALA A 59 7.43 2.00 -3.50
C ALA A 59 6.58 3.23 -3.22
N PHE A 60 7.25 4.39 -3.15
CA PHE A 60 6.62 5.69 -3.03
C PHE A 60 6.81 6.45 -4.34
N PRO A 61 5.73 6.86 -5.02
CA PRO A 61 5.83 7.55 -6.29
C PRO A 61 6.51 8.91 -6.13
N GLN A 62 7.36 9.25 -7.09
CA GLN A 62 8.07 10.53 -7.19
C GLN A 62 7.90 11.06 -8.61
N LEU A 63 7.60 12.36 -8.71
CA LEU A 63 7.46 13.04 -10.00
C LEU A 63 8.82 13.48 -10.53
N GLY A 64 9.02 13.36 -11.84
CA GLY A 64 10.24 13.77 -12.53
C GLY A 64 11.24 12.64 -12.73
N ASP A 65 12.48 13.01 -13.04
CA ASP A 65 13.55 12.06 -13.34
C ASP A 65 14.10 11.38 -12.08
N PRO A 66 14.46 10.07 -12.17
CA PRO A 66 15.04 9.35 -11.06
C PRO A 66 16.36 9.97 -10.62
N LYS A 67 16.42 10.44 -9.37
CA LYS A 67 17.64 10.83 -8.65
C LYS A 67 18.13 9.66 -7.80
N GLU A 68 19.20 9.80 -7.02
CA GLU A 68 19.63 8.79 -6.05
C GLU A 68 18.49 8.35 -5.09
N PRO A 69 18.53 7.10 -4.56
CA PRO A 69 17.56 6.66 -3.56
C PRO A 69 17.53 7.63 -2.38
N PRO A 70 16.34 8.11 -1.95
CA PRO A 70 16.23 8.97 -0.79
C PRO A 70 16.72 8.26 0.48
N PRO A 71 17.33 8.96 1.44
CA PRO A 71 17.68 8.33 2.71
C PRO A 71 16.41 7.86 3.44
N MET A 72 16.53 6.77 4.21
CA MET A 72 15.41 6.14 4.93
C MET A 72 14.58 7.14 5.73
N ASP A 73 15.23 8.08 6.42
CA ASP A 73 14.54 9.09 7.23
C ASP A 73 13.66 10.05 6.41
N ALA A 74 13.99 10.31 5.15
CA ALA A 74 13.18 11.14 4.28
C ALA A 74 11.82 10.51 3.99
N LEU A 75 11.74 9.17 3.94
CA LEU A 75 10.50 8.43 3.70
C LEU A 75 9.45 8.69 4.78
N PHE A 76 9.88 9.02 6.01
CA PHE A 76 9.03 9.31 7.17
C PHE A 76 8.57 10.77 7.24
N THR A 77 8.83 11.59 6.22
CA THR A 77 8.40 13.00 6.18
C THR A 77 6.97 13.10 5.64
N ASP A 78 6.10 13.87 6.31
CA ASP A 78 4.72 14.09 5.83
C ASP A 78 4.74 14.73 4.42
N GLY A 79 3.88 14.27 3.51
CA GLY A 79 3.89 14.71 2.11
C GLY A 79 4.87 13.96 1.20
N PHE A 80 5.79 13.14 1.75
CA PHE A 80 6.74 12.41 0.92
C PHE A 80 6.05 11.41 0.00
N GLY A 81 6.24 11.56 -1.31
CA GLY A 81 5.66 10.67 -2.31
C GLY A 81 4.12 10.61 -2.31
N GLU A 82 3.46 11.64 -1.76
CA GLU A 82 2.01 11.80 -1.88
C GLU A 82 1.70 12.27 -3.31
N THR A 83 0.78 11.58 -3.99
CA THR A 83 0.22 12.03 -5.27
C THR A 83 -1.29 12.05 -5.18
N ASP A 84 -1.94 12.83 -6.03
CA ASP A 84 -3.40 12.84 -6.07
C ASP A 84 -3.97 11.48 -6.45
N ASP A 85 -3.24 10.65 -7.21
CA ASP A 85 -3.74 9.41 -7.80
C ASP A 85 -3.53 8.17 -6.90
N TRP A 86 -2.37 8.03 -6.25
CA TRP A 86 -2.07 6.92 -5.34
C TRP A 86 -1.00 7.29 -4.29
N ASP A 87 -1.05 6.63 -3.14
CA ASP A 87 -0.16 6.94 -1.99
C ASP A 87 1.08 6.03 -1.97
N ILE A 88 0.92 4.78 -2.41
CA ILE A 88 1.98 3.75 -2.44
C ILE A 88 1.80 2.82 -3.64
N ILE A 89 2.85 2.06 -3.95
CA ILE A 89 2.83 0.95 -4.91
C ILE A 89 3.43 -0.29 -4.23
N LEU A 90 2.70 -1.40 -4.21
CA LEU A 90 3.24 -2.70 -3.79
C LEU A 90 3.77 -3.47 -5.00
N ILE A 91 4.97 -4.02 -4.86
CA ILE A 91 5.68 -4.72 -5.93
C ILE A 91 5.99 -6.14 -5.48
N PRO A 92 5.45 -7.17 -6.13
CA PRO A 92 5.85 -8.55 -5.86
C PRO A 92 7.37 -8.74 -6.05
N GLY A 93 7.99 -9.42 -5.09
CA GLY A 93 9.37 -9.89 -5.14
C GLY A 93 9.57 -10.91 -6.27
N VAL A 94 10.83 -11.08 -6.72
CA VAL A 94 11.16 -11.95 -7.86
C VAL A 94 10.92 -13.40 -7.45
N ALA A 95 10.00 -14.09 -8.12
CA ALA A 95 10.21 -15.52 -8.35
C ALA A 95 11.37 -15.60 -9.33
N THR A 96 12.40 -16.37 -8.99
CA THR A 96 13.73 -16.49 -9.61
C THR A 96 13.78 -16.68 -11.14
N GLU A 97 12.67 -16.64 -11.85
CA GLU A 97 12.57 -16.91 -13.28
C GLU A 97 11.62 -15.91 -14.01
N GLY A 98 12.22 -15.00 -14.78
CA GLY A 98 11.87 -14.86 -16.20
C GLY A 98 10.59 -14.15 -16.66
N ARG A 99 10.08 -13.10 -15.99
CA ARG A 99 9.11 -12.18 -16.64
C ARG A 99 9.43 -10.70 -16.40
N ASP A 100 9.53 -9.96 -17.51
CA ASP A 100 9.77 -8.51 -17.57
C ASP A 100 8.50 -7.67 -17.29
N GLU A 101 7.31 -8.27 -17.35
CA GLU A 101 6.05 -7.62 -17.02
C GLU A 101 5.59 -8.05 -15.62
N ARG A 102 5.43 -7.06 -14.73
CA ARG A 102 5.02 -7.27 -13.34
C ARG A 102 3.68 -6.60 -13.06
N GLU A 103 2.83 -7.30 -12.32
CA GLU A 103 1.62 -6.72 -11.78
C GLU A 103 2.00 -5.88 -10.55
N PHE A 104 1.93 -4.56 -10.70
CA PHE A 104 2.09 -3.62 -9.60
C PHE A 104 0.72 -3.36 -8.99
N HIS A 105 0.68 -3.18 -7.67
CA HIS A 105 -0.57 -2.85 -6.99
C HIS A 105 -0.50 -1.40 -6.52
N GLN A 106 -1.22 -0.53 -7.23
CA GLN A 106 -1.39 0.86 -6.82
C GLN A 106 -2.35 0.90 -5.63
N CYS A 107 -1.99 1.59 -4.55
CA CYS A 107 -2.87 1.70 -3.39
C CYS A 107 -3.05 3.14 -2.95
N GLN A 108 -4.29 3.46 -2.56
CA GLN A 108 -4.61 4.60 -1.73
C GLN A 108 -4.82 4.17 -0.29
N LEU A 109 -4.34 4.98 0.64
CA LEU A 109 -4.46 4.76 2.07
C LEU A 109 -5.47 5.76 2.65
N VAL A 110 -6.36 5.26 3.50
CA VAL A 110 -7.22 6.10 4.33
C VAL A 110 -7.18 5.56 5.74
N SER A 111 -6.84 6.41 6.71
CA SER A 111 -6.76 6.02 8.11
C SER A 111 -7.85 6.72 8.93
N TYR A 112 -8.62 5.94 9.67
CA TYR A 112 -9.61 6.41 10.63
C TYR A 112 -9.10 6.08 12.02
N ARG A 113 -8.62 7.10 12.75
CA ARG A 113 -8.04 6.95 14.08
C ARG A 113 -8.92 7.59 15.13
N ASN A 114 -9.23 6.86 16.19
CA ASN A 114 -10.00 7.34 17.35
C ASN A 114 -11.27 8.11 16.95
N ARG A 115 -11.82 7.83 15.76
CA ARG A 115 -13.07 8.48 15.36
C ARG A 115 -14.15 7.81 16.20
N SER A 116 -14.90 8.62 16.92
CA SER A 116 -16.18 8.23 17.52
C SER A 116 -17.26 7.95 16.46
N GLY A 117 -16.86 7.76 15.20
CA GLY A 117 -17.74 7.69 14.05
C GLY A 117 -18.27 6.28 13.88
N SER A 118 -19.57 6.19 13.68
CA SER A 118 -20.25 4.99 13.23
C SER A 118 -19.74 4.54 11.86
N THR A 119 -20.10 3.31 11.44
CA THR A 119 -19.87 2.87 10.05
C THR A 119 -20.45 3.86 9.02
N ASP A 120 -21.55 4.55 9.36
CA ASP A 120 -22.15 5.56 8.48
C ASP A 120 -21.24 6.77 8.25
N ASP A 121 -20.51 7.21 9.27
CA ASP A 121 -19.58 8.34 9.14
C ASP A 121 -18.38 8.00 8.24
N ILE A 122 -17.93 6.74 8.29
CA ILE A 122 -16.90 6.23 7.37
C ILE A 122 -17.44 6.20 5.95
N ILE A 123 -18.67 5.69 5.75
CA ILE A 123 -19.32 5.67 4.43
C ILE A 123 -19.45 7.08 3.86
N ALA A 124 -19.97 8.04 4.64
CA ALA A 124 -20.12 9.43 4.22
C ALA A 124 -18.76 10.04 3.82
N SER A 125 -17.74 9.84 4.66
CA SER A 125 -16.39 10.31 4.37
C SER A 125 -15.80 9.70 3.08
N LEU A 126 -16.05 8.42 2.81
CA LEU A 126 -15.62 7.77 1.57
C LEU A 126 -16.35 8.30 0.35
N GLU A 127 -17.67 8.53 0.46
CA GLU A 127 -18.47 9.14 -0.61
C GLU A 127 -17.96 10.54 -0.99
N GLU A 128 -17.65 11.36 0.01
CA GLU A 128 -17.17 12.73 -0.18
C GLU A 128 -15.76 12.81 -0.80
N THR A 129 -14.89 11.86 -0.47
CA THR A 129 -13.44 12.03 -0.75
C THR A 129 -12.86 11.03 -1.75
N LYS A 130 -13.39 9.81 -1.84
CA LYS A 130 -12.76 8.70 -2.55
C LYS A 130 -13.65 8.08 -3.63
N LEU A 131 -14.94 7.89 -3.37
CA LEU A 131 -15.81 7.07 -4.22
C LEU A 131 -16.40 7.82 -5.43
N TRP A 132 -16.28 9.15 -5.49
CA TRP A 132 -16.72 9.96 -6.64
C TRP A 132 -15.71 9.98 -7.80
N ARG A 133 -14.50 9.48 -7.59
CA ARG A 133 -13.42 9.53 -8.58
C ARG A 133 -13.69 8.59 -9.77
N PRO A 134 -13.16 8.89 -10.98
CA PRO A 134 -13.20 7.96 -12.11
C PRO A 134 -12.51 6.64 -11.75
N SER A 135 -13.01 5.52 -12.27
CA SER A 135 -12.36 4.22 -12.05
C SER A 135 -10.97 4.20 -12.69
N ASN A 136 -9.98 3.86 -11.88
CA ASN A 136 -8.65 3.50 -12.34
C ASN A 136 -8.55 1.98 -12.18
N GLY A 137 -8.52 1.25 -13.30
CA GLY A 137 -8.84 -0.18 -13.38
C GLY A 137 -8.11 -1.11 -12.40
N ASP A 138 -6.97 -0.69 -11.86
CA ASP A 138 -6.13 -1.48 -10.95
C ASP A 138 -5.90 -0.82 -9.57
N LEU A 139 -6.58 0.29 -9.26
CA LEU A 139 -6.38 1.02 -8.01
C LEU A 139 -7.05 0.33 -6.82
N ARG A 140 -6.28 0.03 -5.78
CA ARG A 140 -6.76 -0.55 -4.52
C ARG A 140 -6.93 0.52 -3.45
N LEU A 141 -7.94 0.37 -2.60
CA LEU A 141 -8.12 1.21 -1.40
C LEU A 141 -7.82 0.39 -0.16
N VAL A 142 -6.97 0.91 0.73
CA VAL A 142 -6.66 0.32 2.03
C VAL A 142 -7.19 1.24 3.12
N LEU A 143 -8.20 0.77 3.83
CA LEU A 143 -8.81 1.44 4.98
C LEU A 143 -8.13 0.92 6.25
N HIS A 144 -7.39 1.78 6.95
CA HIS A 144 -6.85 1.48 8.26
C HIS A 144 -7.78 2.00 9.34
N LEU A 145 -8.20 1.13 10.25
CA LEU A 145 -9.12 1.46 11.32
C LEU A 145 -8.46 1.19 12.67
N GLU A 146 -8.16 2.27 13.39
CA GLU A 146 -7.67 2.24 14.78
C GLU A 146 -8.83 2.70 15.68
N GLN A 147 -9.58 1.76 16.25
CA GLN A 147 -10.68 2.09 17.16
C GLN A 147 -10.88 1.06 18.27
N SER A 148 -11.39 1.54 19.41
CA SER A 148 -11.71 0.71 20.58
C SER A 148 -13.06 0.02 20.51
N THR A 149 -13.92 0.39 19.55
CA THR A 149 -15.30 -0.08 19.43
C THR A 149 -15.47 -1.08 18.28
N ALA A 150 -16.51 -1.90 18.38
CA ALA A 150 -16.87 -2.84 17.31
C ALA A 150 -17.18 -2.10 16.00
N PHE A 151 -16.66 -2.61 14.89
CA PHE A 151 -16.88 -2.08 13.54
C PHE A 151 -17.81 -3.00 12.74
N ASP A 152 -18.89 -2.44 12.16
CA ASP A 152 -19.74 -3.18 11.23
C ASP A 152 -19.16 -3.12 9.80
N TRP A 153 -18.23 -4.02 9.52
CA TRP A 153 -17.64 -4.18 8.19
C TRP A 153 -18.62 -4.78 7.17
N VAL A 154 -19.67 -5.48 7.60
CA VAL A 154 -20.68 -6.09 6.72
C VAL A 154 -21.47 -4.97 6.05
N LYS A 155 -21.90 -3.98 6.83
CA LYS A 155 -22.60 -2.80 6.32
C LYS A 155 -21.74 -2.03 5.32
N LEU A 156 -20.45 -1.79 5.61
CA LEU A 156 -19.54 -1.13 4.67
C LEU A 156 -19.36 -1.93 3.38
N SER A 157 -19.13 -3.25 3.47
CA SER A 157 -18.99 -4.10 2.27
C SER A 157 -20.27 -4.11 1.43
N SER A 158 -21.43 -4.20 2.07
CA SER A 158 -22.74 -4.16 1.40
C SER A 158 -22.94 -2.84 0.66
N HIS A 159 -22.61 -1.71 1.30
CA HIS A 159 -22.65 -0.39 0.66
C HIS A 159 -21.77 -0.35 -0.59
N LEU A 160 -20.50 -0.75 -0.50
CA LEU A 160 -19.55 -0.75 -1.63
C LEU A 160 -20.03 -1.62 -2.80
N GLN A 161 -20.67 -2.76 -2.53
CA GLN A 161 -21.16 -3.68 -3.56
C GLN A 161 -22.45 -3.18 -4.24
N MET A 162 -23.34 -2.52 -3.49
CA MET A 162 -24.63 -2.03 -4.01
C MET A 162 -24.56 -0.61 -4.59
N ARG A 163 -23.46 0.11 -4.35
CA ARG A 163 -23.28 1.51 -4.73
C ARG A 163 -23.52 1.78 -6.22
N ARG A 164 -24.14 2.94 -6.50
CA ARG A 164 -24.24 3.53 -7.85
C ARG A 164 -23.76 4.99 -7.81
N PRO A 165 -22.80 5.41 -8.65
CA PRO A 165 -22.03 4.60 -9.60
C PRO A 165 -21.19 3.52 -8.89
N LYS A 166 -20.72 2.50 -9.64
CA LYS A 166 -19.92 1.41 -9.07
C LYS A 166 -18.68 1.95 -8.37
N CYS A 167 -18.19 1.22 -7.36
CA CYS A 167 -16.95 1.54 -6.66
C CYS A 167 -15.81 1.73 -7.69
N PRO A 168 -15.04 2.84 -7.64
CA PRO A 168 -13.99 3.11 -8.62
C PRO A 168 -12.73 2.29 -8.40
N PHE A 169 -12.59 1.66 -7.24
CA PHE A 169 -11.46 0.81 -6.86
C PHE A 169 -11.66 -0.63 -7.34
N SER A 170 -10.59 -1.28 -7.78
CA SER A 170 -10.58 -2.69 -8.15
C SER A 170 -10.82 -3.58 -6.92
N GLN A 171 -10.20 -3.21 -5.79
CA GLN A 171 -10.34 -3.87 -4.50
C GLN A 171 -10.36 -2.85 -3.37
N VAL A 172 -11.14 -3.14 -2.32
CA VAL A 172 -11.13 -2.38 -1.07
C VAL A 172 -10.76 -3.33 0.06
N PHE A 173 -9.73 -2.98 0.82
CA PHE A 173 -9.25 -3.72 1.98
C PHE A 173 -9.53 -2.92 3.25
N LEU A 174 -9.89 -3.63 4.31
CA LEU A 174 -9.96 -3.13 5.66
C LEU A 174 -8.85 -3.78 6.47
N LEU A 175 -7.95 -2.98 7.02
CA LEU A 175 -7.00 -3.35 8.05
C LEU A 175 -7.50 -2.76 9.37
N ALA A 176 -8.02 -3.59 10.26
CA ALA A 176 -8.54 -3.15 11.55
C ALA A 176 -7.60 -3.58 12.68
N GLU A 177 -7.14 -2.61 13.48
CA GLU A 177 -6.43 -2.87 14.72
C GLU A 177 -7.43 -3.17 15.83
N THR A 178 -7.30 -4.32 16.45
CA THR A 178 -8.02 -4.71 17.66
C THR A 178 -7.05 -4.69 18.83
N HIS A 179 -7.34 -3.88 19.84
CA HIS A 179 -6.61 -3.87 21.10
C HIS A 179 -7.20 -4.95 22.02
N GLY A 180 -6.50 -6.08 22.18
CA GLY A 180 -6.73 -7.01 23.28
C GLY A 180 -5.82 -6.70 24.47
N ASP A 181 -6.04 -7.38 25.60
CA ASP A 181 -5.30 -7.16 26.85
C ASP A 181 -3.79 -7.47 26.80
N LEU A 182 -3.32 -8.18 25.76
CA LEU A 182 -1.96 -8.73 25.72
C LEU A 182 -1.06 -8.19 24.60
N GLU A 183 -1.60 -7.66 23.49
CA GLU A 183 -0.87 -6.97 22.40
C GLU A 183 -1.86 -6.52 21.29
N PRO A 184 -1.54 -5.50 20.46
CA PRO A 184 -2.37 -5.15 19.31
C PRO A 184 -2.33 -6.27 18.26
N ARG A 185 -3.49 -6.62 17.71
CA ARG A 185 -3.64 -7.55 16.58
C ARG A 185 -4.32 -6.84 15.42
N TRP A 186 -3.88 -7.13 14.21
CA TRP A 186 -4.46 -6.57 12.99
C TRP A 186 -5.21 -7.66 12.23
N SER A 187 -6.50 -7.41 12.01
CA SER A 187 -7.33 -8.24 11.13
C SER A 187 -7.47 -7.56 9.78
N CYS A 188 -7.22 -8.30 8.69
CA CYS A 188 -7.42 -7.78 7.35
C CYS A 188 -8.55 -8.51 6.61
N ARG A 189 -9.37 -7.76 5.90
CA ARG A 189 -10.44 -8.29 5.06
C ARG A 189 -10.46 -7.54 3.74
N GLN A 190 -10.55 -8.27 2.63
CA GLN A 190 -11.05 -7.66 1.40
C GLN A 190 -12.56 -7.46 1.56
N LEU A 191 -13.05 -6.24 1.37
CA LEU A 191 -14.48 -5.90 1.44
C LEU A 191 -15.15 -5.83 0.06
N TYR A 192 -14.38 -5.58 -0.99
CA TYR A 192 -14.84 -5.45 -2.38
C TYR A 192 -13.79 -6.02 -3.33
N PRO A 193 -14.17 -6.70 -4.44
CA PRO A 193 -15.53 -6.94 -4.92
C PRO A 193 -16.22 -8.14 -4.23
N ARG A 194 -15.47 -8.94 -3.49
CA ARG A 194 -15.96 -10.05 -2.68
C ARG A 194 -15.33 -9.99 -1.31
N VAL A 195 -16.08 -10.43 -0.29
CA VAL A 195 -15.57 -10.52 1.07
C VAL A 195 -14.61 -11.71 1.17
N ILE A 196 -13.36 -11.43 1.50
CA ILE A 196 -12.33 -12.46 1.73
C ILE A 196 -11.64 -12.14 3.07
N PRO A 197 -11.78 -12.98 4.10
CA PRO A 197 -11.00 -12.84 5.31
C PRO A 197 -9.55 -13.26 5.03
N LEU A 198 -8.59 -12.46 5.48
CA LEU A 198 -7.17 -12.80 5.46
C LEU A 198 -6.73 -13.22 6.86
N LEU A 199 -5.64 -13.99 6.95
CA LEU A 199 -5.06 -14.37 8.23
C LEU A 199 -4.68 -13.13 9.05
N ASP A 200 -5.10 -13.13 10.32
CA ASP A 200 -4.73 -12.08 11.28
C ASP A 200 -3.22 -12.02 11.48
N LEU A 201 -2.73 -10.82 11.80
CA LEU A 201 -1.32 -10.54 12.02
C LEU A 201 -1.16 -9.92 13.42
N ASP A 202 -0.28 -10.48 14.24
CA ASP A 202 0.24 -9.83 15.44
C ASP A 202 1.72 -9.47 15.26
N LEU A 203 2.28 -8.69 16.19
CA LEU A 203 3.67 -8.23 16.10
C LEU A 203 4.67 -9.41 16.08
N SER A 204 4.39 -10.46 16.84
CA SER A 204 5.24 -11.66 16.86
C SER A 204 5.27 -12.35 15.50
N THR A 205 4.11 -12.52 14.88
CA THR A 205 3.96 -13.11 13.54
C THR A 205 4.62 -12.23 12.48
N ALA A 206 4.42 -10.90 12.55
CA ALA A 206 5.06 -9.94 11.66
C ALA A 206 6.59 -10.06 11.70
N ARG A 207 7.18 -10.07 12.90
CA ARG A 207 8.63 -10.24 13.10
C ARG A 207 9.12 -11.59 12.57
N THR A 208 8.32 -12.65 12.73
CA THR A 208 8.66 -13.99 12.22
C THR A 208 8.70 -14.03 10.69
N ILE A 209 7.72 -13.42 10.01
CA ILE A 209 7.71 -13.30 8.54
C ILE A 209 8.94 -12.52 8.05
N LEU A 210 9.38 -11.51 8.81
CA LEU A 210 10.52 -10.65 8.48
C LEU A 210 11.89 -11.27 8.77
N ALA A 211 12.00 -12.26 9.67
CA ALA A 211 13.28 -12.77 10.19
C ALA A 211 14.24 -13.37 9.12
N ASN A 212 13.74 -13.73 7.93
CA ASN A 212 14.51 -14.38 6.86
C ASN A 212 14.60 -13.54 5.58
N ARG A 213 14.81 -12.23 5.71
CA ARG A 213 14.91 -11.28 4.60
C ARG A 213 16.30 -10.67 4.48
N ALA A 214 16.81 -10.63 3.26
CA ALA A 214 17.92 -9.75 2.91
C ALA A 214 17.35 -8.35 2.65
N GLU A 215 18.07 -7.30 3.08
CA GLU A 215 17.70 -5.93 2.76
C GLU A 215 17.90 -5.68 1.26
N GLU A 216 16.86 -5.17 0.58
CA GLU A 216 16.89 -4.88 -0.84
C GLU A 216 16.18 -3.55 -1.15
N VAL A 217 16.79 -2.74 -2.02
CA VAL A 217 16.21 -1.51 -2.57
C VAL A 217 16.23 -1.58 -4.09
N ARG A 218 15.12 -1.19 -4.72
CA ARG A 218 14.91 -1.38 -6.16
C ARG A 218 14.39 -0.11 -6.81
N LEU A 219 15.02 0.36 -7.88
CA LEU A 219 14.45 1.46 -8.67
C LEU A 219 13.41 0.91 -9.64
N ILE A 220 12.26 1.54 -9.68
CA ILE A 220 11.16 1.27 -10.60
C ILE A 220 10.80 2.59 -11.27
N SER A 221 10.86 2.63 -12.59
CA SER A 221 10.37 3.75 -13.38
C SER A 221 9.26 3.26 -14.28
N ALA A 222 8.18 4.02 -14.45
CA ALA A 222 7.20 3.70 -15.47
C ALA A 222 6.80 4.96 -16.25
N ASP A 223 6.86 4.85 -17.57
CA ASP A 223 6.28 5.86 -18.45
C ASP A 223 4.76 5.68 -18.44
N ARG A 224 3.99 6.73 -18.08
CA ARG A 224 2.56 6.83 -18.47
C ARG A 224 2.50 7.00 -19.99
N ARG A 225 2.78 5.95 -20.77
CA ARG A 225 2.38 5.92 -22.19
C ARG A 225 1.02 5.23 -22.22
N GLY A 226 -0.04 6.01 -22.43
CA GLY A 226 -1.33 5.46 -22.81
C GLY A 226 -1.14 4.68 -24.11
N GLN A 227 -1.11 3.35 -24.02
CA GLN A 227 -1.35 2.53 -25.19
C GLN A 227 -2.85 2.58 -25.45
N ALA A 228 -3.27 3.56 -26.25
CA ALA A 228 -4.55 3.50 -26.92
C ALA A 228 -4.49 2.34 -27.93
N ALA A 229 -4.73 1.11 -27.44
CA ALA A 229 -5.06 0.00 -28.32
C ALA A 229 -6.42 0.33 -28.93
N ARG A 230 -6.41 0.84 -30.17
CA ARG A 230 -7.59 0.93 -31.02
C ARG A 230 -8.07 -0.49 -31.34
N THR A 231 -8.77 -1.12 -30.42
CA THR A 231 -9.63 -2.27 -30.69
C THR A 231 -11.04 -1.75 -30.76
N ARG A 232 -11.66 -1.87 -31.94
CA ARG A 232 -13.05 -1.47 -32.19
C ARG A 232 -13.97 -2.18 -31.17
N GLY A 233 -14.59 -1.39 -30.29
CA GLY A 233 -15.59 -1.84 -29.34
C GLY A 233 -15.00 -2.24 -27.99
N MET A 234 -15.35 -1.48 -26.95
CA MET A 234 -14.93 -1.61 -25.54
C MET A 234 -13.51 -1.14 -25.21
N THR A 235 -13.36 0.16 -24.97
CA THR A 235 -12.22 0.75 -24.26
C THR A 235 -12.27 0.39 -22.78
N GLN A 236 -11.57 -0.68 -22.39
CA GLN A 236 -10.92 -0.76 -21.09
C GLN A 236 -9.49 -0.30 -21.28
N ASP A 237 -9.12 0.85 -20.71
CA ASP A 237 -7.73 1.27 -20.61
C ASP A 237 -7.01 0.30 -19.66
N ARG A 238 -6.41 -0.76 -20.22
CA ARG A 238 -5.44 -1.58 -19.49
C ARG A 238 -4.12 -0.81 -19.46
N PHE A 239 -3.80 -0.20 -18.32
CA PHE A 239 -2.51 0.41 -18.10
C PHE A 239 -1.44 -0.68 -17.93
N CYS A 240 -0.76 -1.02 -19.03
CA CYS A 240 0.43 -1.86 -18.96
C CYS A 240 1.63 -0.99 -18.54
N PHE A 241 2.03 -1.09 -17.28
CA PHE A 241 3.26 -0.46 -16.79
C PHE A 241 4.47 -1.26 -17.28
N ARG A 242 5.26 -0.68 -18.19
CA ARG A 242 6.62 -1.16 -18.47
C ARG A 242 7.55 -0.55 -17.43
N ALA A 243 7.95 -1.36 -16.46
CA ALA A 243 8.96 -0.98 -15.49
C ALA A 243 10.33 -1.53 -15.88
N ALA A 244 11.32 -0.64 -16.07
CA ALA A 244 12.71 -1.04 -16.05
C ALA A 244 13.14 -1.16 -14.58
N LEU A 245 13.43 -2.37 -14.12
CA LEU A 245 14.06 -2.57 -12.81
C LEU A 245 15.56 -2.33 -12.93
N ILE A 246 16.05 -1.32 -12.21
CA ILE A 246 17.48 -1.11 -12.03
C ILE A 246 17.81 -1.56 -10.60
N PHE A 247 18.65 -2.59 -10.51
CA PHE A 247 19.09 -3.18 -9.24
C PHE A 247 20.25 -2.36 -8.67
N PHE A 248 20.08 -1.88 -7.44
CA PHE A 248 21.19 -1.40 -6.62
C PHE A 248 21.36 -2.38 -5.47
N SER A 249 22.37 -3.25 -5.58
CA SER A 249 22.85 -3.99 -4.41
C SER A 249 23.62 -3.00 -3.55
N SER A 250 23.04 -2.59 -2.43
CA SER A 250 23.83 -1.97 -1.37
C SER A 250 24.64 -3.09 -0.72
N SER A 251 25.93 -3.14 -1.04
CA SER A 251 26.89 -3.86 -0.21
C SER A 251 26.75 -3.35 1.23
N THR A 252 26.38 -4.26 2.13
CA THR A 252 26.33 -4.14 3.59
C THR A 252 27.18 -3.01 4.17
N PRO A 253 26.62 -2.06 4.94
CA PRO A 253 27.39 -1.45 6.00
C PRO A 253 27.42 -2.43 7.18
N THR A 254 28.59 -3.01 7.38
CA THR A 254 28.98 -3.68 8.62
C THR A 254 28.63 -2.82 9.84
N LEU A 255 27.96 -3.47 10.81
CA LEU A 255 28.08 -3.27 12.27
C LEU A 255 27.62 -1.92 12.86
N PHE A 256 26.51 -1.98 13.61
CA PHE A 256 26.44 -1.30 14.90
C PHE A 256 26.69 -2.34 16.00
N LYS A 257 27.79 -2.16 16.73
CA LYS A 257 28.03 -2.68 18.08
C LYS A 257 27.37 -1.74 19.09
#